data_AF-A0A0W0TP99-F1
#
_entry.id   AF-A0A0W0TP99-F1
#
_cell.length_a   1.000
_cell.length_b   1.000
_cell.length_c   1.000
_cell.angle_alpha   90.00
_cell.angle_beta   90.00
_cell.angle_gamma   90.00
#
_symmetry.space_group_name_H-M   'P 1'
#
loop_
_entity.id
_entity.type
_entity.pdbx_description
1 polymer ?
#
loop_
_entity_poly.entity_id
_entity_poly.type
_entity_poly.pdbx_seq_one_letter_code
_entity_poly.pdbx_strand_id
1 'polypeptide(L)'
;MRKRSLTLLLMPLWFATLTHADSASYWQCTSYDNENKQWLAKSTYQRAAINQAYDNCKKQSKKPESCKTAKEYCEAYVDGILSRPMWQCVAIDNLPNRWQGSIYTNRDEAIFGAKSWCQEQSVMPETCYVNLLMCSSLMATD
;
A
#
# COMPACT_ATOMS: atom_id res chain seq x y z
N MET A 1 9.51 28.12 70.14
CA MET A 1 10.06 27.06 69.25
C MET A 1 8.91 26.40 68.49
N ARG A 2 8.83 26.56 67.16
CA ARG A 2 7.93 25.78 66.28
C ARG A 2 8.54 25.76 64.88
N LYS A 3 9.20 24.65 64.51
CA LYS A 3 9.75 24.41 63.18
C LYS A 3 8.61 23.97 62.27
N ARG A 4 8.31 24.72 61.21
CA ARG A 4 7.39 24.31 60.13
C ARG A 4 8.20 23.55 59.09
N SER A 5 8.00 22.25 59.01
CA SER A 5 8.57 21.38 57.96
C SER A 5 7.70 21.53 56.71
N LEU A 6 8.28 22.04 55.62
CA LEU A 6 7.61 22.22 54.33
C LEU A 6 8.04 21.06 53.42
N THR A 7 7.22 20.02 53.34
CA THR A 7 7.48 18.86 52.48
C THR A 7 7.01 19.18 51.06
N LEU A 8 7.93 19.47 50.15
CA LEU A 8 7.63 19.57 48.71
C LEU A 8 7.38 18.17 48.14
N LEU A 9 6.14 17.89 47.74
CA LEU A 9 5.77 16.74 46.93
C LEU A 9 6.19 16.99 45.47
N LEU A 10 7.28 16.34 45.03
CA LEU A 10 7.64 16.22 43.63
C LEU A 10 6.76 15.14 42.97
N MET A 11 5.72 15.56 42.24
CA MET A 11 5.02 14.66 41.31
C MET A 11 5.83 14.51 40.02
N PRO A 12 6.09 13.27 39.53
CA PRO A 12 6.70 13.07 38.23
C PRO A 12 5.68 13.40 37.14
N LEU A 13 5.96 14.44 36.34
CA LEU A 13 5.25 14.68 35.09
C LEU A 13 5.55 13.53 34.13
N TRP A 14 4.61 12.59 34.02
CA TRP A 14 4.55 11.70 32.87
C TRP A 14 4.15 12.50 31.65
N PHE A 15 5.16 12.94 30.88
CA PHE A 15 4.97 13.42 29.54
C PHE A 15 4.52 12.25 28.66
N ALA A 16 3.21 12.13 28.45
CA ALA A 16 2.67 11.32 27.36
C ALA A 16 3.07 12.00 26.04
N THR A 17 4.05 11.43 25.34
CA THR A 17 4.39 11.83 23.98
C THR A 17 3.26 11.41 23.06
N LEU A 18 2.42 12.37 22.66
CA LEU A 18 1.48 12.22 21.55
C LEU A 18 2.28 12.02 20.27
N THR A 19 2.32 10.79 19.76
CA THR A 19 2.83 10.52 18.42
C THR A 19 1.86 11.13 17.41
N HIS A 20 2.22 12.27 16.81
CA HIS A 20 1.54 12.77 15.62
C HIS A 20 1.64 11.69 14.55
N ALA A 21 0.49 11.24 14.04
CA ALA A 21 0.46 10.47 12.81
C ALA A 21 0.99 11.40 11.71
N ASP A 22 2.22 11.15 11.25
CA ASP A 22 2.87 11.93 10.20
C ASP A 22 1.99 11.86 8.95
N SER A 23 1.27 12.96 8.67
CA SER A 23 0.61 13.22 7.38
C SER A 23 1.64 13.66 6.33
N ALA A 24 2.90 13.24 6.47
CA ALA A 24 3.95 13.60 5.54
C ALA A 24 3.84 12.74 4.28
N SER A 25 4.11 13.34 3.12
CA SER A 25 4.23 12.59 1.88
C SER A 25 5.55 11.80 1.86
N TYR A 26 5.50 10.49 1.59
CA TYR A 26 6.69 9.62 1.57
C TYR A 26 6.56 8.49 0.56
N TRP A 27 7.70 7.93 0.16
CA TRP A 27 7.79 6.67 -0.55
C TRP A 27 8.06 5.54 0.44
N GLN A 28 7.32 4.45 0.32
CA GLN A 28 7.56 3.19 0.99
C GLN A 28 7.98 2.16 -0.05
N CYS A 29 9.13 1.53 0.13
CA CYS A 29 9.60 0.48 -0.78
C CYS A 29 9.87 -0.82 -0.04
N THR A 30 9.64 -1.94 -0.71
CA THR A 30 9.85 -3.28 -0.17
C THR A 30 10.92 -4.02 -0.96
N SER A 31 11.89 -4.59 -0.24
CA SER A 31 12.88 -5.53 -0.77
C SER A 31 12.51 -6.95 -0.40
N TYR A 32 12.85 -7.90 -1.28
CA TYR A 32 12.58 -9.32 -1.10
C TYR A 32 13.85 -10.14 -1.26
N ASP A 33 13.97 -11.24 -0.52
CA ASP A 33 14.95 -12.29 -0.81
C ASP A 33 14.32 -13.44 -1.62
N ASN A 34 15.09 -14.48 -1.94
CA ASN A 34 14.57 -15.64 -2.66
C ASN A 34 13.64 -16.55 -1.83
N GLU A 35 13.52 -16.30 -0.51
CA GLU A 35 12.55 -16.95 0.37
C GLU A 35 11.26 -16.11 0.52
N ASN A 36 11.12 -15.03 -0.26
CA ASN A 36 10.03 -14.06 -0.21
C ASN A 36 9.87 -13.36 1.15
N LYS A 37 10.93 -13.29 1.97
CA LYS A 37 10.93 -12.42 3.15
C LYS A 37 11.02 -10.97 2.71
N GLN A 38 10.47 -10.07 3.52
CA GLN A 38 10.23 -8.68 3.13
C GLN A 38 10.93 -7.70 4.06
N TRP A 39 11.51 -6.66 3.49
CA TRP A 39 12.11 -5.55 4.24
C TRP A 39 11.63 -4.22 3.68
N LEU A 40 10.96 -3.46 4.53
CA LEU A 40 10.38 -2.17 4.21
C LEU A 40 11.34 -1.03 4.56
N ALA A 41 11.30 0.04 3.77
CA ALA A 41 11.91 1.32 4.13
C ALA A 41 11.06 2.48 3.63
N LYS A 42 11.11 3.61 4.35
CA LYS A 42 10.39 4.84 4.03
C LYS A 42 11.37 5.99 3.81
N SER A 43 11.12 6.84 2.82
CA SER A 43 11.88 8.06 2.59
C SER A 43 11.05 9.07 1.80
N THR A 44 11.34 10.35 1.94
CA THR A 44 10.76 11.40 1.07
C THR A 44 11.13 11.22 -0.40
N TYR A 45 12.21 10.49 -0.71
CA TYR A 45 12.66 10.22 -2.07
C TYR A 45 12.59 8.72 -2.40
N GLN A 46 11.96 8.36 -3.53
CA GLN A 46 11.80 6.97 -3.97
C GLN A 46 13.12 6.21 -4.02
N ARG A 47 14.17 6.80 -4.61
CA ARG A 47 15.47 6.13 -4.74
C ARG A 47 16.14 5.85 -3.40
N ALA A 48 15.96 6.75 -2.43
CA ALA A 48 16.46 6.53 -1.08
C ALA A 48 15.70 5.40 -0.39
N ALA A 49 14.37 5.36 -0.51
CA ALA A 49 13.57 4.25 0.01
C ALA A 49 13.95 2.90 -0.62
N ILE A 50 14.20 2.84 -1.94
CA ILE A 50 14.68 1.63 -2.63
C ILE A 50 16.01 1.15 -2.03
N ASN A 51 16.98 2.05 -1.94
CA ASN A 51 18.31 1.71 -1.45
C ASN A 51 18.27 1.26 0.01
N GLN A 52 17.50 1.95 0.85
CA GLN A 52 17.34 1.58 2.26
C GLN A 52 16.65 0.22 2.42
N ALA A 53 15.59 -0.06 1.64
CA ALA A 53 14.91 -1.35 1.68
C ALA A 53 15.86 -2.48 1.26
N TYR A 54 16.62 -2.27 0.18
CA TYR A 54 17.64 -3.21 -0.30
C TYR A 54 18.73 -3.44 0.75
N ASP A 55 19.28 -2.37 1.34
CA ASP A 55 20.30 -2.45 2.38
C ASP A 55 19.78 -3.19 3.63
N ASN A 56 18.53 -2.96 4.01
CA ASN A 56 17.87 -3.68 5.10
C ASN A 56 17.80 -5.18 4.80
N CYS A 57 17.40 -5.56 3.59
CA CYS A 57 17.43 -6.96 3.15
C CYS A 57 18.84 -7.53 3.21
N LYS A 58 19.85 -6.85 2.66
CA LYS A 58 21.24 -7.32 2.66
C LYS A 58 21.79 -7.57 4.06
N LYS A 59 21.39 -6.74 5.03
CA LYS A 59 21.87 -6.82 6.42
C LYS A 59 21.17 -7.92 7.23
N GLN A 60 19.91 -8.20 6.93
CA GLN A 60 19.04 -9.03 7.79
C GLN A 60 18.65 -10.37 7.17
N SER A 61 18.68 -10.50 5.84
CA SER A 61 18.41 -11.76 5.16
C SER A 61 19.52 -12.78 5.45
N LYS A 62 19.14 -14.05 5.52
CA LYS A 62 20.08 -15.17 5.56
C LYS A 62 20.75 -15.44 4.20
N LYS A 63 20.24 -14.83 3.12
CA LYS A 63 20.72 -14.98 1.74
C LYS A 63 20.87 -13.61 1.07
N PRO A 64 21.81 -12.75 1.53
CA PRO A 64 21.92 -11.37 1.08
C PRO A 64 22.06 -11.23 -0.44
N GLU A 65 22.78 -12.11 -1.11
CA GLU A 65 22.97 -12.12 -2.57
C GLU A 65 21.67 -12.25 -3.35
N SER A 66 20.61 -12.77 -2.74
CA SER A 66 19.30 -12.94 -3.38
C SER A 66 18.36 -11.74 -3.22
N CYS A 67 18.77 -10.72 -2.46
CA CYS A 67 17.97 -9.53 -2.24
C CYS A 67 17.69 -8.82 -3.57
N LYS A 68 16.44 -8.37 -3.75
CA LYS A 68 15.98 -7.63 -4.91
C LYS A 68 14.95 -6.58 -4.48
N THR A 69 15.07 -5.39 -5.06
CA THR A 69 14.10 -4.31 -4.90
C THR A 69 13.79 -3.77 -6.28
N ALA A 70 12.51 -3.69 -6.63
CA ALA A 70 12.04 -3.18 -7.90
C ALA A 70 11.19 -1.91 -7.67
N LYS A 71 11.09 -1.03 -8.67
CA LYS A 71 10.31 0.22 -8.53
C LYS A 71 8.83 -0.07 -8.31
N GLU A 72 8.37 -1.20 -8.85
CA GLU A 72 7.01 -1.72 -8.75
C GLU A 72 6.68 -2.17 -7.31
N TYR A 73 7.69 -2.35 -6.46
CA TYR A 73 7.52 -2.64 -5.03
C TYR A 73 7.59 -1.36 -4.18
N CYS A 74 7.51 -0.19 -4.82
CA CYS A 74 7.43 1.10 -4.16
C CYS A 74 6.06 1.72 -4.31
N GLU A 75 5.60 2.29 -3.21
CA GLU A 75 4.32 2.96 -3.04
C GLU A 75 4.59 4.39 -2.60
N ALA A 76 4.01 5.36 -3.32
CA ALA A 76 3.98 6.73 -2.86
C ALA A 76 2.76 6.92 -1.96
N TYR A 77 2.96 7.59 -0.85
CA TYR A 77 1.95 8.08 0.05
C TYR A 77 1.98 9.60 -0.01
N VAL A 78 0.86 10.21 -0.40
CA VAL A 78 0.67 11.66 -0.41
C VAL A 78 -0.26 11.99 0.74
N ASP A 79 0.21 12.78 1.70
CA ASP A 79 -0.51 13.13 2.92
C ASP A 79 -1.07 11.91 3.69
N GLY A 80 -0.27 10.84 3.72
CA GLY A 80 -0.64 9.57 4.36
C GLY A 80 -1.56 8.67 3.51
N ILE A 81 -1.99 9.10 2.33
CA ILE A 81 -2.86 8.36 1.42
C ILE A 81 -2.02 7.70 0.32
N LEU A 82 -2.22 6.40 0.10
CA LEU A 82 -1.55 5.66 -0.98
C LEU A 82 -1.94 6.27 -2.34
N SER A 83 -0.96 6.75 -3.09
CA SER A 83 -1.18 7.43 -4.39
C SER A 83 -1.15 6.46 -5.58
N ARG A 84 -0.92 5.17 -5.36
CA ARG A 84 -0.86 4.17 -6.43
C ARG A 84 -2.25 3.94 -7.00
N PRO A 85 -2.50 4.16 -8.31
CA PRO A 85 -3.81 3.96 -8.91
C PRO A 85 -4.25 2.51 -8.71
N MET A 86 -5.36 2.36 -8.01
CA MET A 86 -6.06 1.10 -7.85
C MET A 86 -7.15 1.03 -8.91
N TRP A 87 -7.11 0.04 -9.78
CA TRP A 87 -8.03 -0.09 -10.88
C TRP A 87 -9.13 -1.08 -10.53
N GLN A 88 -10.36 -0.71 -10.84
CA GLN A 88 -11.50 -1.62 -10.81
C GLN A 88 -12.23 -1.50 -12.14
N CYS A 89 -12.53 -2.64 -12.76
CA CYS A 89 -13.24 -2.69 -14.02
C CYS A 89 -14.56 -3.42 -13.87
N VAL A 90 -15.49 -3.12 -14.77
CA VAL A 90 -16.78 -3.81 -14.89
C VAL A 90 -16.82 -4.54 -16.24
N ALA A 91 -17.19 -5.81 -16.21
CA ALA A 91 -17.52 -6.59 -17.39
C ALA A 91 -19.03 -6.58 -17.64
N ILE A 92 -19.43 -6.68 -18.91
CA ILE A 92 -20.82 -6.81 -19.33
C ILE A 92 -20.96 -8.05 -20.22
N ASP A 93 -22.08 -8.76 -20.10
CA ASP A 93 -22.52 -9.81 -21.03
C ASP A 93 -23.56 -9.28 -22.05
N ASN A 94 -24.02 -10.13 -22.97
CA ASN A 94 -25.06 -9.74 -23.93
C ASN A 94 -26.46 -9.50 -23.31
N LEU A 95 -26.65 -9.75 -22.02
CA LEU A 95 -27.88 -9.48 -21.25
C LEU A 95 -27.77 -8.18 -20.43
N PRO A 96 -26.98 -7.22 -20.91
CA PRO A 96 -26.43 -6.09 -20.17
C PRO A 96 -26.16 -6.21 -18.67
N ASN A 97 -25.88 -7.41 -18.12
CA ASN A 97 -25.59 -7.53 -16.69
C ASN A 97 -24.22 -6.93 -16.38
N ARG A 98 -24.12 -6.19 -15.28
CA ARG A 98 -22.86 -5.56 -14.84
C ARG A 98 -22.17 -6.43 -13.80
N TRP A 99 -20.97 -6.88 -14.14
CA TRP A 99 -20.14 -7.73 -13.29
C TRP A 99 -18.92 -6.94 -12.83
N GLN A 100 -19.00 -6.39 -11.62
CA GLN A 100 -17.91 -5.61 -11.05
C GLN A 100 -16.78 -6.52 -10.57
N GLY A 101 -15.58 -6.34 -11.14
CA GLY A 101 -14.40 -7.10 -10.75
C GLY A 101 -13.79 -6.63 -9.44
N SER A 102 -12.81 -7.39 -8.96
CA SER A 102 -11.96 -6.98 -7.83
C SER A 102 -11.07 -5.78 -8.17
N ILE A 103 -10.41 -5.24 -7.15
CA ILE A 103 -9.52 -4.10 -7.28
C ILE A 103 -8.08 -4.60 -7.48
N TYR A 104 -7.37 -4.03 -8.45
CA TYR A 104 -6.00 -4.41 -8.80
C TYR A 104 -5.09 -3.19 -8.85
N THR A 105 -3.78 -3.38 -8.71
CA THR A 105 -2.80 -2.29 -8.86
C THR A 105 -2.51 -1.94 -10.32
N ASN A 106 -2.83 -2.86 -11.24
CA ASN A 106 -2.63 -2.70 -12.67
C ASN A 106 -4.00 -2.73 -13.40
N ARG A 107 -4.19 -1.83 -14.36
CA ARG A 107 -5.43 -1.76 -15.15
C ARG A 107 -5.71 -3.04 -15.93
N ASP A 108 -4.69 -3.64 -16.53
CA ASP A 108 -4.83 -4.84 -17.36
C ASP A 108 -5.22 -6.04 -16.52
N GLU A 109 -4.66 -6.16 -15.31
CA GLU A 109 -5.10 -7.17 -14.34
C GLU A 109 -6.57 -6.96 -13.92
N ALA A 110 -6.98 -5.71 -13.71
CA ALA A 110 -8.39 -5.40 -13.44
C ALA A 110 -9.33 -5.76 -14.58
N ILE A 111 -8.89 -5.58 -15.83
CA ILE A 111 -9.64 -5.99 -17.03
C ILE A 111 -9.78 -7.51 -17.07
N PHE A 112 -8.70 -8.25 -16.90
CA PHE A 112 -8.74 -9.71 -16.92
C PHE A 112 -9.58 -10.26 -15.76
N GLY A 113 -9.40 -9.72 -14.55
CA GLY A 113 -10.16 -10.13 -13.38
C GLY A 113 -11.65 -9.84 -13.48
N ALA A 114 -12.05 -8.68 -14.03
CA ALA A 114 -13.46 -8.38 -14.27
C ALA A 114 -14.07 -9.30 -15.32
N LYS A 115 -13.32 -9.59 -16.40
CA LYS A 115 -13.78 -10.51 -17.45
C LYS A 115 -13.95 -11.93 -16.91
N SER A 116 -12.97 -12.46 -16.19
CA SER A 116 -13.06 -13.82 -15.62
C SER A 116 -14.24 -13.93 -14.64
N TRP A 117 -14.45 -12.90 -13.81
CA TRP A 117 -15.60 -12.86 -12.90
C TRP A 117 -16.93 -12.92 -13.64
N CYS A 118 -17.10 -12.16 -14.72
CA CYS A 118 -18.29 -12.29 -15.58
C CYS A 118 -18.43 -13.70 -16.15
N GLN A 119 -17.33 -14.30 -16.64
CA GLN A 119 -17.37 -15.64 -17.23
C GLN A 119 -17.75 -16.73 -16.21
N GLU A 120 -17.45 -16.53 -14.93
CA GLU A 120 -17.81 -17.47 -13.87
C GLU A 120 -19.28 -17.34 -13.43
N GLN A 121 -19.84 -16.13 -13.49
CA GLN A 121 -21.14 -15.82 -12.90
C GLN A 121 -22.27 -15.64 -13.93
N SER A 122 -21.95 -15.24 -15.16
CA SER A 122 -22.93 -14.98 -16.20
C SER A 122 -23.52 -16.27 -16.77
N VAL A 123 -24.79 -16.21 -17.13
CA VAL A 123 -25.46 -17.25 -17.93
C VAL A 123 -25.02 -17.28 -19.39
N MET A 124 -24.29 -16.25 -19.85
CA MET A 124 -23.72 -16.13 -21.20
C MET A 124 -22.20 -15.82 -21.14
N PRO A 125 -21.39 -16.73 -20.59
CA PRO A 125 -19.98 -16.46 -20.28
C PRO A 125 -19.13 -16.10 -21.51
N GLU A 126 -19.40 -16.69 -22.66
CA GLU A 126 -18.67 -16.41 -23.91
C GLU A 126 -18.88 -14.98 -24.42
N THR A 127 -19.92 -14.29 -23.95
CA THR A 127 -20.25 -12.93 -24.36
C THR A 127 -19.65 -11.86 -23.45
N CYS A 128 -18.99 -12.26 -22.37
CA CYS A 128 -18.38 -11.36 -21.40
C CYS A 128 -17.26 -10.53 -22.04
N TYR A 129 -17.41 -9.22 -21.98
CA TYR A 129 -16.38 -8.27 -22.39
C TYR A 129 -16.25 -7.13 -21.40
N VAL A 130 -15.08 -6.48 -21.39
CA VAL A 130 -14.80 -5.29 -20.59
C VAL A 130 -14.58 -4.14 -21.53
N ASN A 131 -15.32 -3.05 -21.32
CA ASN A 131 -15.05 -1.77 -21.98
C ASN A 131 -14.04 -0.99 -21.12
N LEU A 132 -12.94 -0.51 -21.73
CA LEU A 132 -11.92 0.27 -21.02
C LEU A 132 -12.48 1.54 -20.37
N LEU A 133 -13.58 2.11 -20.90
CA LEU A 133 -14.28 3.25 -20.31
C LEU A 133 -14.99 2.91 -19.00
N MET A 134 -15.19 1.63 -18.71
CA MET A 134 -15.80 1.12 -17.47
C MET A 134 -14.76 0.68 -16.44
N CYS A 135 -13.48 1.02 -16.67
CA CYS A 135 -12.43 0.88 -15.70
C CYS A 135 -12.21 2.22 -14.99
N SER A 136 -12.33 2.23 -13.67
CA SER A 136 -12.06 3.39 -12.84
C SER A 136 -10.74 3.23 -12.11
N SER A 137 -9.96 4.31 -12.05
CA SER A 137 -8.91 4.45 -11.04
C SER A 137 -9.57 4.93 -9.77
N LEU A 138 -9.53 4.10 -8.73
CA LEU A 138 -9.94 4.41 -7.38
C LEU A 138 -8.92 5.28 -6.64
N MET A 139 -7.83 5.71 -7.30
CA MET A 139 -7.00 6.83 -6.86
C MET A 139 -6.89 7.92 -7.94
N ALA A 140 -7.60 9.02 -7.67
CA ALA A 140 -7.36 10.39 -8.11
C ALA A 140 -8.40 11.23 -7.35
N THR A 141 -8.04 11.74 -6.18
CA THR A 141 -8.75 12.90 -5.64
C THR A 141 -8.01 14.12 -6.17
N ASP A 142 -8.68 14.88 -7.02
CA ASP A 142 -8.29 16.20 -7.51
C ASP A 142 -7.96 17.18 -6.37
#